data_AF-A0A2P2KEA5-F1
#
_entry.id   AF-A0A2P2KEA5-F1
#
_cell.length_a   1.000
_cell.length_b   1.000
_cell.length_c   1.000
_cell.angle_alpha   90.00
_cell.angle_beta   90.00
_cell.angle_gamma   90.00
#
_symmetry.space_group_name_H-M   'P 1'
#
loop_
_entity.id
_entity.type
_entity.pdbx_description
1 polymer ?
#
loop_
_entity_poly.entity_id
_entity_poly.type
_entity_poly.pdbx_seq_one_letter_code
_entity_poly.pdbx_strand_id
1 'polypeptide(L)'
;MGKTSSKVFEFLEDVSASLTDLANRELTALKELKKQEEGEHPFGIEDLLYYAKRVEEKQFDLDFGAIREHFPVDLVLSGIFKILQDLFGLRFQEIVDAELWHGDVCAFSVLDLSSGDLLGYFYLDLFARFM
;
A
#
# COMPACT_ATOMS: atom_id res chain seq x y z
N MET A 1 -9.75 2.94 -20.58
CA MET A 1 -8.68 3.96 -20.75
C MET A 1 -9.28 5.26 -21.22
N GLY A 2 -8.86 6.38 -20.62
CA GLY A 2 -9.20 7.72 -21.09
C GLY A 2 -8.56 7.96 -22.45
N LYS A 3 -9.36 7.91 -23.52
CA LYS A 3 -8.87 8.03 -24.91
C LYS A 3 -8.64 9.48 -25.35
N THR A 4 -9.16 10.45 -24.60
CA THR A 4 -9.09 11.89 -24.88
C THR A 4 -8.97 12.67 -23.57
N SER A 5 -8.39 13.85 -23.62
CA SER A 5 -8.28 14.76 -22.47
C SER A 5 -9.65 15.14 -21.91
N SER A 6 -10.64 15.45 -22.77
CA SER A 6 -12.02 15.79 -22.34
C SER A 6 -12.62 14.71 -21.44
N LYS A 7 -12.50 13.44 -21.83
CA LYS A 7 -13.02 12.32 -21.03
C LYS A 7 -12.30 12.12 -19.71
N VAL A 8 -11.04 12.55 -19.61
CA VAL A 8 -10.31 12.54 -18.34
C VAL A 8 -10.85 13.65 -17.43
N PHE A 9 -11.06 14.85 -17.95
CA PHE A 9 -11.61 15.96 -17.17
C PHE A 9 -13.05 15.68 -16.70
N GLU A 10 -13.93 15.21 -17.59
CA GLU A 10 -15.30 14.80 -17.24
C GLU A 10 -15.29 13.77 -16.09
N PHE A 11 -14.45 12.74 -16.18
CA PHE A 11 -14.31 11.74 -15.13
C PHE A 11 -13.81 12.33 -13.80
N LEU A 12 -12.82 13.21 -13.83
CA LEU A 12 -12.28 13.83 -12.63
C LEU A 12 -13.29 14.78 -11.97
N GLU A 13 -14.07 15.52 -12.77
CA GLU A 13 -15.14 16.40 -12.29
C GLU A 13 -16.26 15.58 -11.63
N ASP A 14 -16.69 14.48 -12.25
CA ASP A 14 -17.71 13.58 -11.70
C ASP A 14 -17.27 12.96 -10.37
N VAL A 15 -16.01 12.50 -10.28
CA VAL A 15 -15.43 11.97 -9.04
C VAL A 15 -15.33 13.06 -7.97
N SER A 16 -14.86 14.26 -8.34
CA SER A 16 -14.75 15.39 -7.42
C SER A 16 -16.12 15.76 -6.86
N ALA A 17 -17.14 15.89 -7.71
CA ALA A 17 -18.50 16.21 -7.29
C ALA A 17 -19.05 15.15 -6.32
N SER A 18 -18.80 13.87 -6.60
CA SER A 18 -19.28 12.76 -5.77
C SER A 18 -18.60 12.67 -4.40
N LEU A 19 -17.34 13.10 -4.28
CA LEU A 19 -16.54 13.00 -3.06
C LEU A 19 -16.50 14.28 -2.23
N THR A 20 -16.92 15.43 -2.77
CA THR A 20 -16.78 16.75 -2.12
C THR A 20 -17.42 16.78 -0.73
N ASP A 21 -18.63 16.25 -0.58
CA ASP A 21 -19.33 16.23 0.70
C ASP A 21 -18.62 15.37 1.75
N LEU A 22 -18.08 14.22 1.34
CA LEU A 22 -17.32 13.33 2.22
C LEU A 22 -16.01 13.99 2.64
N ALA A 23 -15.25 14.52 1.67
CA ALA A 23 -13.97 15.20 1.92
C ALA A 23 -14.14 16.39 2.88
N ASN A 24 -15.21 17.18 2.75
CA ASN A 24 -15.50 18.29 3.66
C ASN A 24 -15.81 17.81 5.09
N ARG A 25 -16.52 16.68 5.24
CA ARG A 25 -16.81 16.09 6.56
C ARG A 25 -15.54 15.56 7.22
N GLU A 26 -14.71 14.85 6.47
CA GLU A 26 -13.42 14.34 6.95
C GLU A 26 -12.51 15.48 7.37
N LEU A 27 -12.33 16.51 6.52
CA LEU A 27 -11.52 17.69 6.84
C LEU A 27 -12.04 18.44 8.08
N THR A 28 -13.37 18.51 8.24
CA THR A 28 -13.96 19.11 9.45
C THR A 28 -13.62 18.30 10.69
N ALA A 29 -13.68 16.97 10.63
CA ALA A 29 -13.27 16.11 11.74
C ALA A 29 -11.79 16.29 12.12
N LEU A 30 -10.90 16.45 11.13
CA LEU A 30 -9.48 16.72 11.40
C LEU A 30 -9.28 18.06 12.11
N LYS A 31 -9.95 19.12 11.62
CA LYS A 31 -9.88 20.46 12.19
C LYS A 31 -10.42 20.52 13.61
N GLU A 32 -11.55 19.85 13.88
CA GLU A 32 -12.09 19.79 15.23
C GLU A 32 -11.20 19.01 16.17
N LEU A 33 -10.52 17.95 15.70
CA LEU A 33 -9.55 17.25 16.52
C LEU A 33 -8.35 18.13 16.88
N LYS A 34 -7.81 18.88 15.92
CA LYS A 34 -6.75 19.85 16.18
C LYS A 34 -7.20 20.91 17.18
N LYS A 35 -8.42 21.42 17.01
CA LYS A 35 -8.99 22.42 17.91
C LYS A 35 -9.13 21.93 19.34
N GLN A 36 -9.51 20.66 19.53
CA GLN A 36 -9.62 20.06 20.86
C GLN A 36 -8.27 19.88 21.55
N GLU A 37 -7.20 19.63 20.79
CA GLU A 37 -5.88 19.29 21.34
C GLU A 37 -4.96 20.51 21.48
N GLU A 38 -5.05 21.47 20.55
CA GLU A 38 -4.16 22.62 20.48
C GLU A 38 -4.89 23.96 20.61
N GLY A 39 -6.23 23.99 20.64
CA GLY A 39 -7.03 25.22 20.62
C GLY A 39 -7.19 25.80 19.20
N GLU A 40 -7.53 27.09 19.09
CA GLU A 40 -7.88 27.77 17.82
C GLU A 40 -6.66 28.10 16.93
N HIS A 41 -5.77 27.13 16.72
CA HIS A 41 -4.65 27.26 15.79
C HIS A 41 -5.08 26.96 14.35
N PRO A 42 -4.55 27.69 13.35
CA PRO A 42 -4.83 27.40 11.94
C PRO A 42 -4.46 25.97 11.56
N PHE A 43 -5.30 25.34 10.74
CA PHE A 43 -5.02 24.02 10.16
C PHE A 43 -4.24 24.19 8.84
N GLY A 44 -3.02 23.66 8.81
CA GLY A 44 -2.11 23.66 7.66
C GLY A 44 -2.08 22.31 6.93
N ILE A 45 -1.27 22.22 5.88
CA ILE A 45 -1.13 20.97 5.09
C ILE A 45 -0.27 19.93 5.82
N GLU A 46 0.66 20.40 6.64
CA GLU A 46 1.51 19.62 7.54
C GLU A 46 0.71 18.85 8.59
N ASP A 47 -0.47 19.36 8.96
CA ASP A 47 -1.38 18.75 9.93
C ASP A 47 -2.15 17.56 9.35
N LEU A 48 -2.31 17.53 8.02
CA LEU A 48 -3.26 16.66 7.34
C LEU A 48 -3.03 15.19 7.67
N LEU A 49 -1.81 14.69 7.44
CA LEU A 49 -1.48 13.27 7.66
C LEU A 49 -1.50 12.90 9.15
N TYR A 50 -1.06 13.83 10.00
CA TYR A 50 -1.03 13.62 11.45
C TYR A 50 -2.44 13.44 12.01
N TYR A 51 -3.32 14.40 11.74
CA TYR A 51 -4.69 14.36 12.25
C TYR A 51 -5.55 13.30 11.55
N ALA A 52 -5.31 12.98 10.27
CA ALA A 52 -5.96 11.87 9.59
C ALA A 52 -5.71 10.55 10.33
N LYS A 53 -4.44 10.23 10.62
CA LYS A 53 -4.07 9.03 11.39
C LYS A 53 -4.75 9.01 12.76
N ARG A 54 -4.74 10.13 13.49
CA ARG A 54 -5.35 10.19 14.83
C ARG A 54 -6.86 10.08 14.82
N VAL A 55 -7.53 10.62 13.81
CA VAL A 55 -8.98 10.44 13.63
C VAL A 55 -9.30 8.98 13.34
N GLU A 56 -8.54 8.30 12.48
CA GLU A 56 -8.70 6.86 12.22
C GLU A 56 -8.48 6.02 13.48
N GLU A 57 -7.38 6.25 14.21
CA GLU A 57 -7.07 5.57 15.48
C GLU A 57 -8.22 5.73 16.49
N LYS A 58 -8.77 6.94 16.63
CA LYS A 58 -9.88 7.22 17.55
C LYS A 58 -11.23 6.65 17.08
N GLN A 59 -11.50 6.65 15.78
CA GLN A 59 -12.78 6.15 15.25
C GLN A 59 -12.86 4.63 15.26
N PHE A 60 -11.76 3.95 14.96
CA PHE A 60 -11.73 2.50 14.82
C PHE A 60 -11.16 1.78 16.04
N ASP A 61 -10.68 2.51 17.05
CA ASP A 61 -10.00 1.96 18.24
C ASP A 61 -8.84 1.02 17.84
N LEU A 62 -8.06 1.44 16.82
CA LEU A 62 -6.99 0.66 16.23
C LEU A 62 -5.63 1.28 16.56
N ASP A 63 -4.71 0.44 17.03
CA ASP A 63 -3.30 0.77 17.12
C ASP A 63 -2.55 0.20 15.91
N PHE A 64 -2.27 1.06 14.92
CA PHE A 64 -1.51 0.67 13.73
C PHE A 64 -0.07 0.20 14.05
N GLY A 65 0.50 0.64 15.17
CA GLY A 65 1.78 0.16 15.66
C GLY A 65 1.69 -1.32 16.05
N ALA A 66 0.71 -1.67 16.88
CA ALA A 66 0.45 -3.05 17.28
C ALA A 66 0.08 -3.94 16.06
N ILE A 67 -0.73 -3.43 15.13
CA ILE A 67 -1.08 -4.16 13.90
C ILE A 67 0.18 -4.50 13.11
N ARG A 68 1.12 -3.57 12.97
CA ARG A 68 2.36 -3.77 12.19
C ARG A 68 3.20 -4.95 12.71
N GLU A 69 3.17 -5.22 14.01
CA GLU A 69 3.90 -6.35 14.62
C GLU A 69 3.41 -7.71 14.09
N HIS A 70 2.16 -7.79 13.60
CA HIS A 70 1.59 -8.99 13.00
C HIS A 70 1.96 -9.20 11.52
N PHE A 71 2.65 -8.23 10.89
CA PHE A 71 3.04 -8.30 9.47
C PHE A 71 4.57 -8.30 9.28
N PRO A 72 5.32 -9.26 9.86
CA PRO A 72 6.73 -9.41 9.54
C PRO A 72 6.90 -9.79 8.06
N VAL A 73 7.93 -9.24 7.40
CA VAL A 73 8.11 -9.32 5.94
C VAL A 73 8.08 -10.76 5.44
N ASP A 74 8.80 -11.67 6.09
CA ASP A 74 8.87 -13.08 5.67
C ASP A 74 7.50 -13.77 5.73
N LEU A 75 6.69 -13.46 6.74
CA LEU A 75 5.33 -13.99 6.87
C LEU A 75 4.44 -13.46 5.75
N VAL A 76 4.52 -12.15 5.47
CA VAL A 76 3.73 -11.51 4.40
C VAL A 76 4.09 -12.08 3.03
N LEU A 77 5.39 -12.21 2.73
CA LEU A 77 5.86 -12.79 1.46
C LEU A 77 5.41 -14.24 1.30
N SER A 78 5.53 -15.06 2.35
CA SER A 78 5.06 -16.44 2.32
C SER A 78 3.55 -16.52 2.04
N GLY A 79 2.76 -15.61 2.62
CA GLY A 79 1.32 -15.49 2.38
C GLY A 79 0.98 -15.07 0.95
N ILE A 80 1.67 -14.05 0.43
CA ILE A 80 1.50 -13.59 -0.96
C ILE A 80 1.82 -14.71 -1.94
N PHE A 81 2.96 -15.39 -1.75
CA PHE A 81 3.33 -16.53 -2.60
C PHE A 81 2.28 -17.61 -2.55
N LYS A 82 1.81 -18.00 -1.36
CA LYS A 82 0.74 -18.99 -1.22
C LYS A 82 -0.52 -18.61 -2.00
N ILE A 83 -1.00 -17.37 -1.85
CA ILE A 83 -2.18 -16.88 -2.58
C ILE A 83 -1.99 -17.00 -4.08
N LEU A 84 -0.82 -16.60 -4.60
CA LEU A 84 -0.53 -16.65 -6.02
C LEU A 84 -0.38 -18.09 -6.54
N GLN A 85 0.25 -18.98 -5.76
CA GLN A 85 0.34 -20.41 -6.09
C GLN A 85 -1.04 -21.05 -6.17
N ASP A 86 -1.90 -20.78 -5.18
CA ASP A 86 -3.24 -21.37 -5.09
C ASP A 86 -4.17 -20.83 -6.18
N LEU A 87 -4.10 -19.52 -6.47
CA LEU A 87 -4.97 -18.87 -7.45
C LEU A 87 -4.58 -19.17 -8.90
N PHE A 88 -3.28 -19.22 -9.18
CA PHE A 88 -2.77 -19.31 -10.56
C PHE A 88 -2.10 -20.66 -10.88
N GLY A 89 -2.03 -21.59 -9.93
CA GLY A 89 -1.35 -22.86 -10.15
C GLY A 89 0.14 -22.65 -10.42
N LEU A 90 0.80 -21.80 -9.65
CA LEU A 90 2.22 -21.49 -9.80
C LEU A 90 3.05 -22.19 -8.72
N ARG A 91 4.35 -22.29 -8.96
CA ARG A 91 5.35 -22.68 -7.97
C ARG A 91 6.52 -21.71 -8.04
N PHE A 92 6.88 -21.14 -6.90
CA PHE A 92 8.04 -20.26 -6.77
C PHE A 92 9.22 -21.01 -6.15
N GLN A 93 10.41 -20.87 -6.74
CA GLN A 93 11.64 -21.46 -6.19
C GLN A 93 12.73 -20.41 -6.14
N GLU A 94 13.28 -20.18 -4.95
CA GLU A 94 14.40 -19.27 -4.75
C GLU A 94 15.68 -19.79 -5.41
N ILE A 95 16.45 -18.88 -6.00
CA ILE A 95 17.73 -19.13 -6.64
C ILE A 95 18.83 -18.63 -5.72
N VAL A 96 19.41 -19.54 -4.93
CA VAL A 96 20.33 -19.23 -3.83
C VAL A 96 21.66 -18.61 -4.33
N ASP A 97 22.16 -19.02 -5.50
CA ASP A 97 23.46 -18.59 -6.04
C ASP A 97 23.31 -17.65 -7.26
N ALA A 98 22.25 -16.84 -7.30
CA ALA A 98 22.08 -15.87 -8.38
C ALA A 98 23.13 -14.75 -8.31
N GLU A 99 23.62 -14.31 -9.46
CA GLU A 99 24.39 -13.05 -9.55
C GLU A 99 23.45 -11.87 -9.35
N LEU A 100 23.55 -11.18 -8.22
CA LEU A 100 22.65 -10.10 -7.81
C LEU A 100 23.40 -8.78 -7.60
N TRP A 101 22.69 -7.68 -7.80
CA TRP A 101 23.25 -6.33 -7.60
C TRP A 101 23.35 -5.92 -6.13
N HIS A 102 22.68 -6.62 -5.21
CA HIS A 102 22.77 -6.38 -3.77
C HIS A 102 22.47 -7.65 -2.97
N GLY A 103 23.05 -7.78 -1.77
CA GLY A 103 22.89 -8.96 -0.90
C GLY A 103 21.53 -9.13 -0.23
N ASP A 104 20.64 -8.14 -0.34
CA ASP A 104 19.27 -8.21 0.19
C ASP A 104 18.24 -8.48 -0.93
N VAL A 105 18.72 -8.62 -2.17
CA VAL A 105 17.86 -8.97 -3.29
C VAL A 105 17.71 -10.49 -3.28
N CYS A 106 16.51 -10.98 -3.57
CA CYS A 106 16.26 -12.40 -3.77
C CYS A 106 15.81 -12.64 -5.21
N ALA A 107 16.27 -13.72 -5.83
CA ALA A 107 15.82 -14.15 -7.15
C ALA A 107 14.96 -15.40 -7.04
N PHE A 108 13.89 -15.46 -7.83
CA PHE A 108 12.99 -16.60 -7.88
C PHE A 108 12.73 -17.03 -9.32
N SER A 109 12.63 -18.34 -9.53
CA SER A 109 12.03 -18.93 -10.72
C SER A 109 10.54 -19.17 -10.49
N VAL A 110 9.75 -18.96 -11.54
CA VAL A 110 8.31 -19.20 -11.57
C VAL A 110 8.06 -20.38 -12.49
N LEU A 111 7.45 -21.43 -11.95
CA LEU A 111 7.09 -22.63 -12.70
C LEU A 111 5.58 -22.81 -12.71
N ASP A 112 5.06 -23.33 -13.81
CA ASP A 112 3.70 -23.88 -13.83
C ASP A 112 3.65 -25.10 -12.90
N LEU A 113 2.68 -25.15 -12.00
CA LEU A 113 2.57 -26.21 -11.00
C LEU A 113 2.17 -27.55 -11.63
N SER A 114 1.43 -27.52 -12.75
CA SER A 114 0.87 -28.70 -13.39
C SER A 114 1.83 -29.35 -14.38
N SER A 115 2.47 -28.57 -15.25
CA SER A 115 3.42 -29.07 -16.24
C SER A 115 4.86 -29.08 -15.73
N GLY A 116 5.17 -28.23 -14.74
CA GLY A 116 6.54 -28.00 -14.29
C GLY A 116 7.34 -27.07 -15.21
N ASP A 117 6.71 -26.47 -16.23
CA ASP A 117 7.37 -25.60 -17.19
C ASP A 117 7.86 -24.31 -16.51
N LEU A 118 9.07 -23.90 -16.85
CA LEU A 118 9.59 -22.59 -16.44
C LEU A 118 8.85 -21.49 -17.21
N LEU A 119 8.15 -20.61 -16.49
CA LEU A 119 7.44 -19.47 -17.04
C LEU A 119 8.30 -18.20 -17.05
N GLY A 120 9.20 -18.07 -16.08
CA GLY A 120 10.10 -16.93 -16.00
C GLY A 120 10.77 -16.77 -14.64
N TYR A 121 11.29 -15.57 -14.42
CA TYR A 121 12.02 -15.20 -13.21
C TYR A 121 11.55 -13.85 -12.71
N PHE A 122 11.64 -13.61 -11.41
CA PHE A 122 11.50 -12.29 -10.82
C PHE A 122 12.51 -12.07 -9.69
N TYR A 123 12.71 -10.80 -9.37
CA TYR A 123 13.60 -10.37 -8.30
C TYR A 123 12.78 -9.59 -7.26
N LEU A 124 13.07 -9.80 -5.98
CA LEU A 124 12.52 -9.02 -4.89
C LEU A 124 13.60 -8.10 -4.33
N ASP A 125 13.39 -6.79 -4.46
CA ASP A 125 14.24 -5.75 -3.88
C ASP A 125 13.37 -4.85 -2.99
N LEU A 126 13.22 -5.24 -1.73
CA LEU A 126 12.18 -4.71 -0.84
C LEU A 126 12.64 -3.57 0.06
N PHE A 127 13.95 -3.42 0.25
CA PHE A 127 14.52 -2.51 1.25
C PHE A 127 15.03 -1.23 0.60
N ALA A 128 14.60 -0.10 1.15
CA ALA A 128 15.13 1.19 0.74
C ALA A 128 16.62 1.29 1.08
N ARG A 129 17.40 1.83 0.15
CA ARG A 129 18.84 2.08 0.33
C ARG A 129 19.08 3.55 0.08
N PHE A 130 19.68 4.23 1.05
CA PHE A 130 20.15 5.59 0.83
C PHE A 130 21.47 5.51 0.08
N MET A 131 21.60 6.31 -0.98
CA MET A 131 22.85 6.54 -1.70
C MET A 131 23.76 7.47 -0.90
#